data_AF-A0A371I909-F1
#
_entry.id   AF-A0A371I909-F1
#
_cell.length_a   1.000
_cell.length_b   1.000
_cell.length_c   1.000
_cell.angle_alpha   90.00
_cell.angle_beta   90.00
_cell.angle_gamma   90.00
#
_symmetry.space_group_name_H-M   'P 1'
#
loop_
_entity.id
_entity.type
_entity.pdbx_description
1 polymer ?
#
loop_
_entity_poly.entity_id
_entity_poly.type
_entity_poly.pdbx_seq_one_letter_code
_entity_poly.pdbx_strand_id
1 'polypeptide(L)'
;MKLVASFEKFMLLHIPREQNEKADKLSKLASTQRGGNNRLLIHEKISRPIVEEQGVHWVEARKTWMDPLLEYFKKDTISEDADLTRRLMREASKYILVEI
;
A
#
# COMPACT_ATOMS: atom_id res chain seq x y z
N MET A 1 11.84 18.71 8.31
CA MET A 1 13.02 17.88 7.94
C MET A 1 13.39 16.81 8.97
N LYS A 2 12.48 16.33 9.84
CA LYS A 2 12.82 15.30 10.85
C LYS A 2 13.09 13.90 10.26
N LEU A 3 12.47 13.56 9.13
CA LEU A 3 12.62 12.25 8.50
C LEU A 3 13.97 12.06 7.80
N VAL A 4 14.58 13.15 7.35
CA VAL A 4 15.87 13.10 6.66
C VAL A 4 16.99 12.71 7.63
N ALA A 5 16.88 13.15 8.89
CA ALA A 5 17.85 12.87 9.94
C ALA A 5 17.86 11.41 10.42
N SER A 6 16.86 10.60 10.06
CA SER A 6 16.81 9.17 10.41
C SER A 6 17.49 8.27 9.40
N PHE A 7 17.94 8.80 8.25
CA PHE A 7 18.64 8.01 7.24
C PHE A 7 20.14 8.23 7.31
N GLU A 8 20.90 7.13 7.29
CA GLU A 8 22.37 7.16 7.23
C GLU A 8 22.88 7.76 5.91
N LYS A 9 22.16 7.50 4.81
CA LYS A 9 22.40 8.11 3.49
C LYS A 9 21.09 8.20 2.72
N PHE A 10 20.85 9.31 2.04
CA PHE A 10 19.70 9.49 1.16
C PHE A 10 20.07 10.34 -0.05
N MET A 11 19.26 10.24 -1.11
CA MET A 11 19.34 11.10 -2.28
C MET A 11 17.95 11.67 -2.55
N LEU A 12 17.87 13.00 -2.59
CA LEU A 12 16.64 13.70 -2.96
C LEU A 12 16.78 14.20 -4.40
N LEU A 13 15.99 13.64 -5.31
CA LEU A 13 15.92 14.09 -6.70
C LEU A 13 14.67 14.94 -6.89
N HIS A 14 14.85 16.22 -7.22
CA HIS A 14 13.74 17.08 -7.62
C HIS A 14 13.51 16.94 -9.13
N ILE A 15 12.35 16.40 -9.52
CA ILE A 15 11.94 16.30 -10.92
C ILE A 15 11.05 17.51 -11.24
N PRO A 16 11.45 18.41 -12.17
CA PRO A 16 10.61 19.52 -12.60
C PRO A 16 9.25 19.04 -13.09
N ARG A 17 8.21 19.83 -12.84
CA ARG A 17 6.82 19.44 -13.18
C ARG A 17 6.65 19.14 -14.67
N GLU A 18 7.31 19.90 -15.53
CA GLU A 18 7.35 19.73 -16.99
C GLU A 18 7.90 18.35 -17.42
N GLN A 19 8.81 17.79 -16.64
CA GLN A 19 9.38 16.45 -16.90
C GLN A 19 8.50 15.33 -16.32
N ASN A 20 7.47 15.67 -15.55
CA ASN A 20 6.59 14.72 -14.86
C ASN A 20 5.23 14.56 -15.56
N GLU A 21 5.08 15.02 -16.80
CA GLU A 21 3.81 14.99 -17.53
C GLU A 21 3.18 13.59 -17.61
N LYS A 22 4.00 12.55 -17.79
CA LYS A 22 3.50 11.16 -17.86
C LYS A 22 2.86 10.73 -16.54
N ALA A 23 3.49 11.02 -15.41
CA ALA A 23 2.94 10.69 -14.11
C ALA A 23 1.72 11.55 -13.77
N ASP A 24 1.72 12.83 -14.14
CA ASP A 24 0.57 13.74 -13.95
C ASP A 24 -0.66 13.25 -14.75
N LYS A 25 -0.47 12.79 -16.00
CA LYS A 25 -1.53 12.16 -16.81
C LYS A 25 -2.09 10.90 -16.13
N LEU A 26 -1.23 10.03 -15.61
CA LEU A 26 -1.65 8.82 -14.89
C LEU A 26 -2.35 9.13 -13.56
N SER A 27 -1.86 10.12 -12.82
CA SER A 27 -2.48 10.55 -11.56
C SER A 27 -3.88 11.12 -11.78
N LYS A 28 -4.06 11.95 -12.83
CA LYS A 28 -5.37 12.42 -13.28
C LYS A 28 -6.28 11.27 -13.72
N LEU A 29 -5.75 10.27 -14.40
CA LEU A 29 -6.51 9.07 -14.78
C LEU A 29 -7.02 8.33 -13.54
N ALA A 30 -6.17 8.07 -12.55
CA ALA A 30 -6.53 7.35 -11.33
C ALA A 30 -7.51 8.13 -10.44
N SER A 31 -7.34 9.45 -10.30
CA SER A 31 -8.21 10.29 -9.47
C SER A 31 -9.62 10.43 -10.04
N THR A 32 -9.76 10.31 -11.36
CA THR A 32 -11.03 10.51 -12.06
C THR A 32 -11.80 9.22 -12.26
N GLN A 33 -11.13 8.07 -12.18
CA GLN A 33 -11.74 6.73 -12.22
C GLN A 33 -12.68 6.47 -11.04
N ARG A 34 -12.48 7.12 -9.89
CA ARG A 34 -13.30 6.92 -8.67
C ARG A 34 -14.70 7.54 -8.74
N GLY A 35 -14.98 8.38 -9.73
CA GLY A 35 -16.19 9.22 -9.78
C GLY A 35 -17.02 9.15 -11.06
N GLY A 36 -16.76 8.19 -11.96
CA GLY A 36 -17.61 7.92 -13.14
C GLY A 36 -17.75 9.03 -14.20
N ASN A 37 -17.20 10.24 -13.98
CA ASN A 37 -17.64 11.43 -14.71
C ASN A 37 -16.61 12.10 -15.64
N ASN A 38 -15.44 11.53 -15.88
CA ASN A 38 -14.47 12.15 -16.80
C ASN A 38 -14.50 11.50 -18.18
N ARG A 39 -15.46 11.95 -19.00
CA ARG A 39 -15.64 11.58 -20.42
C ARG A 39 -14.56 12.15 -21.38
N LEU A 40 -13.59 12.91 -20.87
CA LEU A 40 -12.59 13.61 -21.68
C LEU A 40 -11.33 12.77 -21.98
N LEU A 41 -11.12 11.66 -21.27
CA LEU A 41 -9.95 10.79 -21.45
C LEU A 41 -10.41 9.42 -21.93
N ILE A 42 -10.22 9.17 -23.23
CA ILE A 42 -10.44 7.86 -23.83
C ILE A 42 -9.27 6.97 -23.41
N HIS A 43 -9.57 5.85 -22.76
CA HIS A 43 -8.60 4.84 -22.38
C HIS A 43 -9.13 3.45 -22.70
N GLU A 44 -8.25 2.53 -23.03
CA GLU A 44 -8.57 1.12 -23.15
C GLU A 44 -8.36 0.43 -21.80
N LYS A 45 -9.35 -0.32 -21.34
CA LYS A 45 -9.22 -1.18 -20.16
C LYS A 45 -8.94 -2.60 -20.64
N ILE A 46 -7.76 -3.09 -20.32
CA ILE A 46 -7.36 -4.46 -20.62
C ILE A 46 -7.92 -5.38 -19.53
N SER A 47 -8.48 -6.52 -19.92
CA SER A 47 -9.09 -7.50 -19.00
C SER A 47 -8.06 -8.28 -18.18
N ARG A 48 -6.81 -8.36 -18.67
CA ARG A 48 -5.69 -9.07 -18.04
C ARG A 48 -4.45 -8.17 -17.94
N PRO A 49 -3.62 -8.30 -16.89
CA PRO A 49 -2.36 -7.58 -16.81
C PRO A 49 -1.45 -7.97 -17.98
N ILE A 50 -0.78 -6.99 -18.60
CA ILE A 50 0.28 -7.26 -19.60
C ILE A 50 1.59 -7.62 -18.90
N VAL A 51 1.78 -7.15 -17.67
CA VAL A 51 2.96 -7.47 -16.86
C VAL A 51 2.70 -8.81 -16.18
N GLU A 52 3.72 -9.67 -16.15
CA GLU A 52 3.70 -10.87 -15.30
C GLU A 52 3.33 -10.46 -13.88
N GLU A 53 2.42 -11.20 -13.26
CA GLU A 53 2.10 -10.99 -11.86
C GLU A 53 3.41 -11.12 -11.08
N GLN A 54 3.90 -9.99 -10.55
CA GLN A 54 5.13 -9.99 -9.79
C GLN A 54 4.89 -10.90 -8.59
N GLY A 55 5.56 -12.05 -8.57
CA GLY A 55 5.41 -13.02 -7.50
C GLY A 55 5.56 -12.31 -6.17
N VAL A 56 4.70 -12.63 -5.20
CA VAL A 56 4.80 -12.06 -3.85
C VAL A 56 6.20 -12.32 -3.33
N HIS A 57 7.04 -11.28 -3.32
CA HIS A 57 8.41 -11.41 -2.86
C HIS A 57 8.41 -11.43 -1.34
N TRP A 58 8.87 -12.53 -0.77
CA TRP A 58 9.16 -12.62 0.65
C TRP A 58 10.25 -11.60 1.00
N VAL A 59 9.87 -10.58 1.77
CA VAL A 59 10.85 -9.74 2.46
C VAL A 59 11.41 -10.58 3.59
N GLU A 60 12.74 -10.75 3.60
CA GLU A 60 13.48 -11.55 4.58
C GLU A 60 12.96 -11.30 6.02
N ALA A 61 12.65 -12.40 6.72
CA ALA A 61 11.81 -12.49 7.92
C ALA A 61 12.35 -11.73 9.14
N ARG A 62 12.26 -10.40 9.11
CA ARG A 62 12.26 -9.57 10.32
C ARG A 62 10.83 -9.45 10.84
N LYS A 63 10.70 -9.09 12.13
CA LYS A 63 9.40 -8.80 12.72
C LYS A 63 8.73 -7.69 11.90
N THR A 64 7.65 -8.01 11.19
CA THR A 64 6.92 -7.06 10.36
C THR A 64 5.76 -6.46 11.15
N TRP A 65 5.19 -5.37 10.63
CA TRP A 65 3.96 -4.81 11.19
C TRP A 65 2.77 -5.77 11.10
N MET A 66 2.84 -6.80 10.24
CA MET A 66 1.77 -7.78 10.03
C MET A 66 1.79 -8.90 11.08
N ASP A 67 2.90 -9.13 11.78
CA ASP A 67 3.01 -10.27 12.69
C ASP A 67 1.96 -10.28 13.79
N PRO A 68 1.62 -9.15 14.45
CA PRO A 68 0.53 -9.13 15.43
C PRO A 68 -0.83 -9.45 14.81
N LEU A 69 -1.06 -9.06 13.55
CA LEU A 69 -2.30 -9.37 12.83
C LEU A 69 -2.35 -10.85 12.47
N LEU A 70 -1.25 -11.43 11.97
CA LEU A 70 -1.16 -12.85 11.65
C LEU A 70 -1.32 -13.72 12.89
N GLU A 71 -0.72 -13.32 14.02
CA GLU A 71 -0.89 -14.03 15.29
C GLU A 71 -2.33 -13.94 15.81
N TYR A 72 -2.96 -12.77 15.73
CA TYR A 72 -4.37 -12.59 16.04
C TYR A 72 -5.26 -13.48 15.16
N PHE A 73 -5.07 -13.47 13.83
CA PHE A 73 -5.87 -14.29 12.92
C PHE A 73 -5.65 -15.80 13.12
N LYS A 74 -4.44 -16.24 13.49
CA LYS A 74 -4.11 -17.67 13.65
C LYS A 74 -4.43 -18.25 15.03
N LYS A 75 -4.25 -17.46 16.09
CA LYS A 75 -4.30 -17.95 17.47
C LYS A 75 -5.36 -17.27 18.34
N ASP A 76 -6.10 -16.30 17.78
CA ASP A 76 -7.05 -15.44 18.51
C ASP A 76 -6.42 -14.82 19.78
N THR A 77 -5.10 -14.63 19.77
CA THR A 77 -4.35 -14.24 20.96
C THR A 77 -4.41 -12.72 21.11
N ILE A 78 -4.84 -12.31 22.29
CA ILE A 78 -5.10 -10.94 22.66
C ILE A 78 -4.13 -10.56 23.79
N SER A 79 -3.51 -9.38 23.72
CA SER A 79 -2.62 -8.89 24.77
C SER A 79 -3.41 -8.55 26.05
N GLU A 80 -2.79 -8.68 27.23
CA GLU A 80 -3.40 -8.27 28.50
C GLU A 80 -3.74 -6.77 28.55
N ASP A 81 -3.06 -5.95 27.74
CA ASP A 81 -3.38 -4.54 27.56
C ASP A 81 -4.63 -4.36 26.68
N ALA A 82 -5.72 -3.98 27.32
CA ALA A 82 -7.03 -3.77 26.68
C ALA A 82 -7.02 -2.70 25.57
N ASP A 83 -6.14 -1.68 25.65
CA ASP A 83 -6.07 -0.63 24.64
C ASP A 83 -5.28 -1.08 23.41
N LEU A 84 -4.20 -1.84 23.60
CA LEU A 84 -3.47 -2.48 22.49
C LEU A 84 -4.37 -3.47 21.75
N THR A 85 -5.12 -4.26 22.49
CA THR A 85 -6.12 -5.20 21.98
C THR A 85 -7.19 -4.50 21.13
N ARG A 86 -7.79 -3.43 21.65
CA ARG A 86 -8.83 -2.69 20.92
C ARG A 86 -8.29 -2.09 19.63
N ARG A 87 -7.04 -1.58 19.64
CA ARG A 87 -6.37 -1.07 18.44
C ARG A 87 -6.09 -2.18 17.43
N LEU A 88 -5.60 -3.33 17.90
CA LEU A 88 -5.32 -4.49 17.05
C LEU A 88 -6.59 -5.01 16.38
N MET A 89 -7.70 -5.15 17.11
CA MET A 89 -8.99 -5.59 16.55
C MET A 89 -9.53 -4.64 15.48
N ARG A 90 -9.46 -3.32 15.72
CA ARG A 90 -9.86 -2.30 14.74
C ARG A 90 -9.00 -2.32 13.48
N GLU A 91 -7.73 -2.68 13.63
CA GLU A 91 -6.84 -2.81 12.49
C GLU A 91 -7.11 -4.12 11.74
N ALA A 92 -7.24 -5.23 12.46
CA ALA A 92 -7.56 -6.55 11.91
C ALA A 92 -8.89 -6.56 11.14
N SER A 93 -9.90 -5.81 11.57
CA SER A 93 -11.19 -5.74 10.85
C SER A 93 -11.08 -5.16 9.43
N LYS A 94 -9.94 -4.56 9.05
CA LYS A 94 -9.70 -4.05 7.70
C LYS A 94 -9.13 -5.12 6.75
N TYR A 95 -8.73 -6.28 7.28
CA TYR A 95 -8.01 -7.30 6.54
C TYR A 95 -8.71 -8.65 6.66
N ILE A 96 -8.46 -9.51 5.68
CA ILE A 96 -8.85 -10.92 5.71
C ILE A 96 -7.59 -11.75 5.45
N LEU A 97 -7.46 -12.87 6.15
CA LEU A 97 -6.41 -13.84 5.88
C LEU A 97 -6.86 -14.75 4.73
N VAL A 98 -6.17 -14.68 3.61
CA VAL A 98 -6.39 -15.56 2.46
C VAL A 98 -5.24 -16.57 2.44
N GLU A 99 -5.56 -17.85 2.66
CA GLU A 99 -4.61 -18.94 2.47
C GLU A 99 -4.52 -19.25 0.97
N ILE A 100 -3.30 -19.35 0.45
CA ILE A 100 -2.98 -19.70 -0.94
C ILE A 100 -2.42 -21.13 -0.95
#